data_AF-A0A2V8JXS9-F1
#
_entry.id   AF-A0A2V8JXS9-F1
#
_cell.length_a   1.000
_cell.length_b   1.000
_cell.length_c   1.000
_cell.angle_alpha   90.00
_cell.angle_beta   90.00
_cell.angle_gamma   90.00
#
_symmetry.space_group_name_H-M   'P 1'
#
loop_
_entity.id
_entity.type
_entity.pdbx_description
1 polymer ?
#
loop_
_entity_poly.entity_id
_entity_poly.type
_entity_poly.pdbx_seq_one_letter_code
_entity_poly.pdbx_strand_id
1 'polypeptide(L)' 'MTTRITTSTNYRVGLVGAGHISEFHVRALRRLPNVTLVGVTDLDLCRAQALAERFRLPGAYPSLDALA' A
#
# COMPACT_ATOMS: atom_id res chain seq x y z
N MET A 1 36.19 -12.32 1.91
CA MET A 1 35.94 -12.06 0.49
C MET A 1 34.43 -11.92 0.32
N THR A 2 33.97 -10.72 0.01
CA THR A 2 32.58 -10.26 0.14
C THR A 2 31.78 -10.58 -1.13
N THR A 3 30.67 -11.30 -1.01
CA THR A 3 29.67 -11.37 -2.07
C THR A 3 28.37 -10.77 -1.57
N ARG A 4 28.18 -9.48 -1.83
CA ARG A 4 26.95 -8.75 -1.57
C ARG A 4 26.05 -8.88 -2.79
N ILE A 5 25.03 -9.74 -2.73
CA ILE A 5 23.92 -9.71 -3.69
C ILE A 5 22.93 -8.65 -3.19
N THR A 6 22.94 -7.47 -3.78
CA THR A 6 21.92 -6.43 -3.55
C THR A 6 21.23 -6.10 -4.85
N THR A 7 20.23 -6.90 -5.21
CA THR A 7 19.15 -6.45 -6.07
C THR A 7 17.89 -6.46 -5.21
N SER A 8 17.78 -5.48 -4.31
CA SER A 8 16.55 -5.26 -3.54
C SER A 8 15.49 -4.69 -4.48
N THR A 9 14.82 -5.55 -5.24
CA THR A 9 13.65 -5.17 -6.05
C THR A 9 12.65 -4.46 -5.14
N ASN A 10 12.38 -3.18 -5.42
CA ASN A 10 11.39 -2.40 -4.69
C ASN A 10 10.01 -2.66 -5.32
N TYR A 11 9.09 -3.20 -4.53
CA TYR A 11 7.74 -3.52 -4.94
C TYR A 11 6.81 -2.34 -4.68
N ARG A 12 6.15 -1.86 -5.73
CA ARG A 12 5.04 -0.91 -5.63
C ARG A 12 3.77 -1.70 -5.33
N VAL A 13 3.13 -1.43 -4.18
CA VAL A 13 1.98 -2.21 -3.70
C VAL A 13 0.78 -1.29 -3.53
N GLY A 14 -0.30 -1.59 -4.25
CA GLY A 14 -1.61 -1.01 -4.03
C GLY A 14 -2.45 -1.91 -3.11
N LEU A 15 -3.28 -1.31 -2.26
CA LEU A 15 -4.23 -2.05 -1.42
C LEU A 15 -5.63 -2.02 -2.06
N VAL A 16 -6.29 -3.17 -2.13
CA VAL A 16 -7.69 -3.27 -2.56
C VAL A 16 -8.52 -3.67 -1.34
N GLY A 17 -9.44 -2.81 -0.94
CA GLY A 17 -10.23 -2.91 0.28
C GLY A 17 -9.66 -2.09 1.45
N ALA A 18 -10.50 -1.24 2.02
CA ALA A 18 -10.26 -0.41 3.19
C ALA A 18 -11.12 -0.84 4.39
N GLY A 19 -11.41 -2.14 4.48
CA GLY A 19 -12.19 -2.75 5.57
C GLY A 19 -11.39 -2.95 6.86
N HIS A 20 -11.98 -3.67 7.81
CA HIS A 20 -11.45 -3.83 9.17
C HIS A 20 -10.00 -4.32 9.25
N ILE A 21 -9.59 -5.21 8.33
CA ILE A 21 -8.26 -5.83 8.37
C ILE A 21 -7.20 -4.97 7.64
N SER A 22 -7.61 -3.96 6.88
CA SER A 22 -6.72 -3.15 6.03
C SER A 22 -5.55 -2.53 6.79
N GLU A 23 -5.78 -2.09 8.04
CA GLU A 23 -4.71 -1.51 8.87
C GLU A 23 -3.58 -2.48 9.19
N PHE A 24 -3.88 -3.77 9.37
CA PHE A 24 -2.85 -4.78 9.66
C PHE A 24 -1.97 -5.00 8.43
N HIS A 25 -2.55 -4.99 7.23
CA HIS A 25 -1.80 -5.07 5.99
C HIS A 25 -0.92 -3.84 5.77
N VAL A 26 -1.44 -2.63 5.98
CA VAL A 26 -0.63 -1.40 5.88
C VAL A 26 0.54 -1.44 6.85
N ARG A 27 0.33 -1.84 8.11
CA ARG A 27 1.40 -1.95 9.12
C ARG A 27 2.42 -3.03 8.76
N ALA A 28 1.98 -4.18 8.25
CA ALA A 28 2.87 -5.26 7.83
C ALA A 28 3.73 -4.85 6.63
N LEU A 29 3.12 -4.26 5.60
CA LEU A 29 3.80 -3.82 4.39
C LEU A 29 4.83 -2.71 4.67
N ARG A 30 4.54 -1.81 5.61
CA ARG A 30 5.49 -0.77 6.07
C ARG A 30 6.75 -1.30 6.75
N ARG A 31 6.72 -2.52 7.27
CA ARG A 31 7.90 -3.16 7.88
C ARG A 31 8.84 -3.76 6.85
N LEU A 32 8.41 -3.87 5.59
CA LEU A 32 9.21 -4.44 4.52
C LEU A 32 10.08 -3.34 3.88
N PRO A 33 11.43 -3.47 3.89
CA PRO A 33 12.33 -2.42 3.43
C PRO A 33 12.30 -2.21 1.91
N ASN A 34 11.72 -3.14 1.17
CA ASN A 34 11.64 -3.14 -0.29
C ASN A 34 10.19 -3.03 -0.80
N VAL A 35 9.32 -2.38 -0.01
CA VAL A 35 7.92 -2.14 -0.40
C VAL A 35 7.59 -0.66 -0.31
N THR A 36 6.95 -0.15 -1.35
CA THR A 36 6.37 1.19 -1.41
C THR A 36 4.86 1.06 -1.60
N LEU A 37 4.09 1.48 -0.60
CA LEU A 37 2.63 1.57 -0.73
C LEU A 37 2.27 2.73 -1.65
N VAL A 38 1.55 2.47 -2.74
CA VAL A 38 1.17 3.50 -3.73
C VAL A 38 -0.23 4.05 -3.52
N GLY A 39 -1.05 3.37 -2.72
CA GLY A 39 -2.37 3.84 -2.31
C GLY A 39 -3.34 2.70 -2.01
N VAL A 40 -4.61 3.07 -1.91
CA VAL A 40 -5.71 2.15 -1.62
C VAL A 40 -6.91 2.45 -2.51
N THR A 41 -7.67 1.43 -2.89
CA THR A 41 -9.00 1.57 -3.46
C THR A 41 -10.01 0.73 -2.67
N ASP A 42 -11.26 1.16 -2.63
CA ASP A 42 -12.40 0.44 -2.08
C ASP A 42 -13.65 0.87 -2.88
N LEU A 43 -14.67 0.01 -2.92
CA LEU A 43 -15.96 0.36 -3.54
C LEU A 43 -16.61 1.57 -2.85
N ASP A 44 -16.38 1.72 -1.54
CA ASP A 44 -16.71 2.91 -0.78
C ASP A 44 -15.49 3.85 -0.71
N LEU A 45 -15.48 4.87 -1.59
CA LEU A 45 -14.37 5.82 -1.69
C LEU A 45 -14.08 6.53 -0.37
N CYS A 46 -15.10 6.79 0.46
CA CYS A 46 -14.91 7.43 1.77
C CYS A 46 -14.05 6.55 2.69
N ARG A 47 -14.20 5.22 2.63
CA ARG A 47 -13.33 4.30 3.40
C ARG A 47 -11.90 4.31 2.89
N ALA A 48 -11.71 4.30 1.58
CA ALA A 48 -10.38 4.39 0.98
C ALA A 48 -9.67 5.70 1.37
N GLN A 49 -10.39 6.83 1.31
CA GLN A 49 -9.89 8.14 1.74
C GLN A 49 -9.53 8.16 3.22
N ALA A 50 -10.43 7.69 4.10
CA ALA A 50 -10.18 7.64 5.53
C ALA A 50 -8.95 6.79 5.88
N LEU A 51 -8.75 5.65 5.20
CA LEU A 51 -7.57 4.83 5.39
C LEU A 51 -6.30 5.52 4.87
N ALA A 52 -6.37 6.11 3.67
CA ALA A 52 -5.25 6.83 3.08
C ALA A 52 -4.81 8.00 3.95
N GLU A 53 -5.74 8.77 4.51
CA GLU A 53 -5.45 9.86 5.45
C GLU A 53 -4.86 9.34 6.76
N ARG A 54 -5.53 8.37 7.39
CA ARG A 54 -5.11 7.79 8.69
C ARG A 54 -3.69 7.23 8.62
N PHE A 55 -3.35 6.58 7.52
CA PHE A 55 -2.02 6.01 7.33
C PHE A 55 -1.08 6.91 6.54
N ARG A 56 -1.51 8.03 5.96
CA ARG A 56 -0.70 8.85 5.04
C ARG A 56 -0.19 8.04 3.84
N LEU A 57 -1.10 7.36 3.15
CA LEU A 57 -0.82 6.70 1.88
C LEU A 57 -0.80 7.76 0.76
N PRO A 58 -0.09 7.54 -0.37
CA PRO A 58 0.00 8.53 -1.44
C PRO A 58 -1.32 8.90 -2.11
N GLY A 59 -2.33 8.02 -2.04
CA GLY A 59 -3.65 8.31 -2.59
C GLY A 59 -4.71 7.29 -2.22
N ALA A 60 -5.96 7.71 -2.38
CA ALA A 60 -7.14 6.87 -2.42
C ALA A 60 -7.75 6.95 -3.83
N TYR A 61 -8.07 5.81 -4.42
CA TYR A 61 -8.48 5.72 -5.81
C TYR A 61 -9.91 5.14 -5.90
N PRO A 62 -10.74 5.62 -6.85
CA PRO A 62 -12.14 5.22 -6.97
C PRO A 62 -12.35 3.83 -7.58
N SER A 63 -11.31 3.22 -8.14
CA SER A 63 -11.35 1.88 -8.74
C SER A 63 -9.97 1.23 -8.76
N LEU A 64 -9.95 -0.07 -9.04
CA LEU A 64 -8.71 -0.81 -9.27
C LEU A 64 -7.95 -0.27 -10.49
N ASP A 65 -8.65 0.07 -11.56
CA ASP A 65 -8.03 0.63 -12.78
C ASP A 65 -7.33 1.97 -12.50
N ALA A 66 -7.91 2.81 -11.64
CA ALA A 66 -7.31 4.08 -11.24
C ALA A 66 -6.08 3.93 -10.34
N LEU A 67 -5.93 2.78 -9.67
CA LEU A 67 -4.79 2.47 -8.78
C LEU A 67 -3.59 1.86 -9.54
N ALA A 68 -3.81 1.32 -10.74
CA ALA A 68 -2.83 0.55 -11.52
C ALA A 68 -1.63 1.39 -12.03
#